data_AF-A0A348YNN3-F1
#
_entry.id   AF-A0A348YNN3-F1
#
_cell.length_a   1.000
_cell.length_b   1.000
_cell.length_c   1.000
_cell.angle_alpha   90.00
_cell.angle_beta   90.00
_cell.angle_gamma   90.00
#
_symmetry.space_group_name_H-M   'P 1'
#
loop_
_entity.id
_entity.type
_entity.pdbx_description
1 polymer ?
#
loop_
_entity_poly.entity_id
_entity_poly.type
_entity_poly.pdbx_seq_one_letter_code
_entity_poly.pdbx_strand_id
1 'polypeptide(L)'
;IFHDDQHGTAIVTTAGILNAVELQGKKIGDCKVVCVGAGAAGVACSNLLLASGANKKNFFMVDRHGVIRSDRPQYNNGEKPNFINDAGPKTLSEAMKDADVLLGVSGPGLISEDDVKSMAKNAVIFACSNPDPEVDPALVERVRPDIIMGTGRSDYPNQINNVLCFPYLFRGTLDVRATCINTEMKLAAMNALKDLAKEPVPPEVVKAAQVDKLEYGRDYLIPKPMDPRLLKKLSRAVAEAAVKTGVARIPMPEHYME
;
A
#
# COMPACT_ATOMS: atom_id res chain seq x y z
N ILE A 1 19.68 4.00 -0.74
CA ILE A 1 19.45 2.55 -0.97
C ILE A 1 17.94 2.33 -1.01
N PHE A 2 17.44 1.55 -1.96
CA PHE A 2 16.02 1.21 -2.10
C PHE A 2 15.89 -0.32 -2.08
N HIS A 3 15.02 -0.83 -1.21
CA HIS A 3 14.69 -2.25 -1.14
C HIS A 3 13.29 -2.45 -1.72
N ASP A 4 13.18 -3.26 -2.76
CA ASP A 4 11.92 -3.36 -3.49
C ASP A 4 10.81 -4.04 -2.69
N ASP A 5 11.12 -5.15 -2.01
CA ASP A 5 10.15 -5.83 -1.14
C ASP A 5 9.66 -4.99 0.04
N GLN A 6 10.37 -3.91 0.40
CA GLN A 6 9.97 -3.00 1.47
C GLN A 6 9.28 -1.75 0.90
N HIS A 7 10.02 -0.98 0.10
CA HIS A 7 9.57 0.30 -0.40
C HIS A 7 8.65 0.18 -1.62
N GLY A 8 8.90 -0.77 -2.53
CA GLY A 8 8.02 -1.03 -3.66
C GLY A 8 6.66 -1.54 -3.18
N THR A 9 6.67 -2.49 -2.24
CA THR A 9 5.46 -2.95 -1.53
C THR A 9 4.73 -1.79 -0.87
N ALA A 10 5.43 -0.92 -0.12
CA ALA A 10 4.84 0.25 0.52
C ALA A 10 4.13 1.18 -0.49
N ILE A 11 4.78 1.48 -1.62
CA ILE A 11 4.24 2.36 -2.64
C ILE A 11 2.95 1.79 -3.25
N VAL A 12 2.98 0.53 -3.67
CA VAL A 12 1.83 -0.10 -4.34
C VAL A 12 0.67 -0.34 -3.37
N THR A 13 0.95 -0.84 -2.16
CA THR A 13 -0.09 -1.05 -1.13
C THR A 13 -0.73 0.26 -0.71
N THR A 14 0.05 1.32 -0.48
CA THR A 14 -0.48 2.63 -0.10
C THR A 14 -1.36 3.21 -1.20
N ALA A 15 -0.95 3.12 -2.47
CA ALA A 15 -1.77 3.59 -3.59
C ALA A 15 -3.13 2.88 -3.64
N GLY A 16 -3.13 1.55 -3.53
CA GLY A 16 -4.35 0.75 -3.53
C GLY A 16 -5.25 1.00 -2.32
N ILE A 17 -4.68 1.11 -1.11
CA ILE A 17 -5.43 1.39 0.12
C ILE A 17 -6.11 2.76 0.01
N LEU A 18 -5.39 3.80 -0.42
CA LEU A 18 -5.98 5.13 -0.55
C LEU A 18 -7.12 5.14 -1.58
N ASN A 19 -6.94 4.46 -2.70
CA ASN A 19 -7.98 4.30 -3.70
C ASN A 19 -9.20 3.54 -3.17
N ALA A 20 -9.01 2.48 -2.38
CA ALA A 20 -10.11 1.72 -1.79
C ALA A 20 -10.87 2.53 -0.72
N VAL A 21 -10.13 3.25 0.13
CA VAL A 21 -10.68 4.14 1.17
C VAL A 21 -11.50 5.26 0.53
N GLU A 22 -10.97 5.89 -0.53
CA GLU A 22 -11.66 6.93 -1.29
C GLU A 22 -12.93 6.38 -1.96
N LEU A 23 -12.87 5.19 -2.57
CA LEU A 23 -14.03 4.54 -3.20
C LEU A 23 -15.16 4.26 -2.19
N GLN A 24 -14.81 4.04 -0.92
CA GLN A 24 -15.76 3.86 0.18
C GLN A 24 -16.24 5.18 0.79
N GLY A 25 -15.84 6.34 0.23
CA GLY A 25 -16.21 7.66 0.72
C GLY A 25 -15.53 8.07 2.03
N LYS A 26 -14.43 7.40 2.40
CA LYS A 26 -13.70 7.63 3.65
C LYS A 26 -12.44 8.48 3.39
N LYS A 27 -11.86 9.01 4.47
CA LYS A 27 -10.55 9.67 4.45
C LYS A 27 -9.59 8.90 5.34
N ILE A 28 -8.38 8.64 4.85
CA ILE A 28 -7.38 7.83 5.57
C ILE A 28 -7.02 8.39 6.96
N GLY A 29 -7.11 9.71 7.15
CA GLY A 29 -6.88 10.37 8.44
C GLY A 29 -7.95 10.11 9.50
N ASP A 30 -9.16 9.72 9.08
CA ASP A 30 -10.28 9.37 9.96
C ASP A 30 -10.33 7.86 10.24
N CYS A 31 -9.66 7.06 9.41
CA CYS A 31 -9.66 5.60 9.48
C CYS A 31 -8.89 5.06 10.69
N LYS A 32 -9.42 3.98 11.29
CA LYS A 32 -8.64 3.08 12.15
C LYS A 32 -7.86 2.10 11.27
N VAL A 33 -6.54 2.15 11.35
CA VAL A 33 -5.62 1.35 10.53
C VAL A 33 -4.91 0.32 11.40
N VAL A 34 -4.97 -0.94 11.01
CA VAL A 34 -4.25 -2.06 11.63
C VAL A 34 -3.22 -2.59 10.65
N CYS A 35 -1.94 -2.57 11.04
CA CYS A 35 -0.86 -3.17 10.25
C CYS A 35 -0.35 -4.42 10.96
N VAL A 36 -0.50 -5.59 10.34
CA VAL A 36 -0.02 -6.87 10.87
C VAL A 36 1.30 -7.22 10.20
N GLY A 37 2.36 -7.23 11.00
CA GLY A 37 3.73 -7.33 10.55
C GLY A 37 4.53 -6.09 10.93
N ALA A 38 5.49 -6.26 11.84
CA ALA A 38 6.40 -5.21 12.30
C ALA A 38 7.85 -5.44 11.80
N GLY A 39 7.99 -6.14 10.68
CA GLY A 39 9.25 -6.27 9.95
C GLY A 39 9.51 -5.08 9.02
N ALA A 40 10.57 -5.13 8.23
CA ALA A 40 10.99 -4.00 7.41
C ALA A 40 9.93 -3.55 6.37
N ALA A 41 9.19 -4.49 5.75
CA ALA A 41 8.09 -4.15 4.86
C ALA A 41 6.93 -3.47 5.60
N GLY A 42 6.52 -4.00 6.76
CA GLY A 42 5.49 -3.39 7.61
C GLY A 42 5.85 -1.99 8.08
N VAL A 43 7.10 -1.77 8.47
CA VAL A 43 7.63 -0.44 8.83
C VAL A 43 7.58 0.50 7.62
N ALA A 44 8.06 0.08 6.45
CA ALA A 44 8.05 0.90 5.24
C ALA A 44 6.63 1.28 4.80
N CYS A 45 5.69 0.32 4.80
CA CYS A 45 4.29 0.57 4.45
C CYS A 45 3.61 1.50 5.45
N SER A 46 3.83 1.27 6.75
CA SER A 46 3.24 2.09 7.81
C SER A 46 3.75 3.52 7.78
N ASN A 47 5.06 3.71 7.57
CA ASN A 47 5.65 5.05 7.41
C ASN A 47 5.04 5.78 6.20
N LEU A 48 4.84 5.09 5.07
CA LEU A 48 4.27 5.73 3.88
C LEU A 48 2.78 6.04 4.04
N LEU A 49 2.00 5.17 4.69
CA LEU A 49 0.60 5.45 5.04
C LEU A 49 0.47 6.66 5.97
N LEU A 50 1.31 6.75 7.01
CA LEU A 50 1.37 7.92 7.90
C LEU A 50 1.75 9.19 7.12
N ALA A 51 2.77 9.12 6.26
CA ALA A 51 3.16 10.23 5.38
C ALA A 51 2.06 10.62 4.37
N SER A 52 1.14 9.69 4.06
CA SER A 52 0.00 9.90 3.18
C SER A 52 -1.26 10.38 3.92
N GLY A 53 -1.16 10.66 5.21
CA GLY A 53 -2.22 11.30 6.00
C GLY A 53 -2.95 10.38 6.97
N ALA A 54 -2.54 9.11 7.13
CA ALA A 54 -3.08 8.26 8.19
C ALA A 54 -2.78 8.86 9.58
N ASN A 55 -3.74 8.82 10.49
CA ASN A 55 -3.58 9.40 11.81
C ASN A 55 -2.88 8.42 12.76
N LYS A 56 -1.69 8.80 13.25
CA LYS A 56 -0.88 7.99 14.17
C LYS A 56 -1.66 7.53 15.41
N LYS A 57 -2.60 8.33 15.93
CA LYS A 57 -3.42 7.96 17.09
C LYS A 57 -4.37 6.78 16.81
N ASN A 58 -4.79 6.63 15.56
CA ASN A 58 -5.69 5.57 15.09
C ASN A 58 -4.93 4.46 14.33
N PHE A 59 -3.60 4.45 14.41
CA PHE A 59 -2.74 3.48 13.74
C PHE A 59 -2.19 2.47 14.74
N PHE A 60 -2.42 1.19 14.49
CA PHE A 60 -2.02 0.09 15.37
C PHE A 60 -1.16 -0.90 14.60
N MET A 61 0.15 -0.90 14.86
CA MET A 61 1.05 -1.92 14.34
C MET A 61 1.09 -3.12 15.29
N VAL A 62 0.98 -4.32 14.75
CA VAL A 62 0.89 -5.58 15.48
C VAL A 62 2.07 -6.47 15.10
N ASP A 63 2.79 -6.96 16.10
CA ASP A 63 3.82 -7.98 15.94
C ASP A 63 3.39 -9.30 16.61
N ARG A 64 4.30 -10.28 16.65
CA ARG A 64 4.03 -11.60 17.24
C ARG A 64 3.65 -11.57 18.73
N HIS A 65 3.87 -10.45 19.42
CA HIS A 65 3.52 -10.26 20.83
C HIS A 65 2.25 -9.43 21.01
N GLY A 66 1.63 -8.89 19.95
CA GLY A 66 0.42 -8.05 19.98
C GLY A 66 0.67 -6.63 19.47
N VAL A 67 -0.18 -5.67 19.85
CA VAL A 67 -0.08 -4.25 19.45
C VAL A 67 1.16 -3.60 20.07
N ILE A 68 2.01 -2.94 19.29
CA ILE A 68 3.24 -2.28 19.78
C ILE A 68 2.87 -1.16 20.78
N ARG A 69 3.39 -1.29 22.00
CA ARG A 69 3.00 -0.52 23.20
C ARG A 69 4.21 -0.23 24.08
N SER A 70 4.12 0.80 24.92
CA SER A 70 5.22 1.22 25.80
C SER A 70 5.41 0.32 27.03
N ASP A 71 4.36 -0.39 27.45
CA ASP A 71 4.34 -1.29 28.62
C ASP A 71 5.10 -2.62 28.43
N ARG A 72 5.75 -2.81 27.27
CA ARG A 72 6.47 -4.02 26.88
C ARG A 72 7.80 -3.71 26.16
N PRO A 73 8.68 -2.89 26.77
CA PRO A 73 9.86 -2.34 26.10
C PRO A 73 10.84 -3.39 25.57
N GLN A 74 10.86 -4.60 26.14
CA GLN A 74 11.71 -5.71 25.69
C GLN A 74 11.41 -6.17 24.25
N TYR A 75 10.23 -5.86 23.70
CA TYR A 75 9.84 -6.21 22.33
C TYR A 75 9.95 -5.04 21.34
N ASN A 76 10.27 -3.83 21.83
CA ASN A 76 10.32 -2.59 21.05
C ASN A 76 11.74 -2.35 20.50
N ASN A 77 12.17 -3.22 19.60
CA ASN A 77 13.48 -3.14 18.95
C ASN A 77 13.44 -2.43 17.58
N GLY A 78 14.59 -1.93 17.13
CA GLY A 78 14.73 -1.30 15.81
C GLY A 78 13.82 -0.08 15.64
N GLU A 79 12.99 -0.09 14.58
CA GLU A 79 12.08 1.02 14.26
C GLU A 79 10.69 0.88 14.92
N LYS A 80 10.41 -0.22 15.61
CA LYS A 80 9.13 -0.43 16.31
C LYS A 80 8.74 0.68 17.29
N PRO A 81 9.66 1.29 18.07
CA PRO A 81 9.31 2.39 18.96
C PRO A 81 8.58 3.56 18.28
N ASN A 82 8.79 3.77 16.97
CA ASN A 82 8.09 4.81 16.21
C ASN A 82 6.58 4.56 16.09
N PHE A 83 6.13 3.32 16.30
CA PHE A 83 4.73 2.89 16.17
C PHE A 83 4.08 2.51 17.51
N ILE A 84 4.71 2.86 18.64
CA ILE A 84 4.08 2.70 19.95
C ILE A 84 2.75 3.45 19.97
N ASN A 85 1.68 2.72 20.28
CA ASN A 85 0.36 3.28 20.51
C ASN A 85 -0.27 2.63 21.74
N ASP A 86 -0.34 3.39 22.83
CA ASP A 86 -0.90 2.92 24.10
C ASP A 86 -2.42 3.06 24.19
N ALA A 87 -3.06 3.64 23.17
CA ALA A 87 -4.50 3.74 23.10
C ALA A 87 -5.11 2.33 22.98
N GLY A 88 -6.18 2.07 23.74
CA GLY A 88 -7.12 0.97 23.55
C GLY A 88 -6.52 -0.44 23.43
N PRO A 89 -6.40 -1.00 22.20
CA PRO A 89 -6.11 -2.41 21.99
C PRO A 89 -4.71 -2.84 22.46
N LYS A 90 -4.64 -4.08 22.92
CA LYS A 90 -3.42 -4.82 23.27
C LYS A 90 -3.20 -6.00 22.33
N THR A 91 -4.28 -6.63 21.86
CA THR A 91 -4.25 -7.80 20.98
C THR A 91 -4.62 -7.44 19.54
N LEU A 92 -4.33 -8.37 18.61
CA LEU A 92 -4.75 -8.24 17.21
C LEU A 92 -6.28 -8.13 17.09
N SER A 93 -7.03 -9.05 17.70
CA SER A 93 -8.49 -9.06 17.63
C SER A 93 -9.13 -7.80 18.22
N GLU A 94 -8.57 -7.25 19.31
CA GLU A 94 -9.01 -5.95 19.83
C GLU A 94 -8.73 -4.79 18.86
N ALA A 95 -7.59 -4.83 18.15
CA ALA A 95 -7.25 -3.85 17.13
C ALA A 95 -8.17 -3.97 15.89
N MET A 96 -8.55 -5.19 15.51
CA MET A 96 -9.41 -5.47 14.35
C MET A 96 -10.85 -4.98 14.52
N LYS A 97 -11.37 -4.99 15.74
CA LYS A 97 -12.71 -4.48 16.04
C LYS A 97 -12.86 -3.03 15.54
N ASP A 98 -13.88 -2.79 14.71
CA ASP A 98 -14.18 -1.49 14.10
C ASP A 98 -13.01 -0.90 13.28
N ALA A 99 -12.06 -1.73 12.81
CA ALA A 99 -10.99 -1.28 11.92
C ALA A 99 -11.53 -0.96 10.53
N ASP A 100 -11.10 0.17 9.96
CA ASP A 100 -11.42 0.56 8.58
C ASP A 100 -10.46 -0.04 7.57
N VAL A 101 -9.21 -0.22 7.97
CA VAL A 101 -8.14 -0.73 7.10
C VAL A 101 -7.34 -1.78 7.84
N LEU A 102 -7.17 -2.94 7.21
CA LEU A 102 -6.16 -3.93 7.57
C LEU A 102 -5.09 -3.98 6.47
N LEU A 103 -3.83 -3.84 6.86
CA LEU A 103 -2.66 -4.12 6.04
C LEU A 103 -1.92 -5.32 6.61
N GLY A 104 -1.88 -6.42 5.88
CA GLY A 104 -1.11 -7.62 6.19
C GLY A 104 0.16 -7.70 5.36
N VAL A 105 1.32 -7.73 6.02
CA VAL A 105 2.66 -7.94 5.42
C VAL A 105 3.52 -8.79 6.36
N SER A 106 2.95 -9.90 6.81
CA SER A 106 3.54 -10.80 7.81
C SER A 106 3.64 -12.24 7.31
N GLY A 107 2.57 -13.02 7.48
CA GLY A 107 2.55 -14.46 7.16
C GLY A 107 1.12 -15.02 7.17
N PRO A 108 0.95 -16.30 6.80
CA PRO A 108 -0.35 -16.86 6.45
C PRO A 108 -1.28 -17.07 7.65
N GLY A 109 -2.59 -16.93 7.41
CA GLY A 109 -3.65 -17.39 8.30
C GLY A 109 -3.69 -16.73 9.68
N LEU A 110 -3.22 -15.49 9.79
CA LEU A 110 -3.16 -14.74 11.05
C LEU A 110 -4.49 -14.09 11.43
N ILE A 111 -5.39 -13.90 10.46
CA ILE A 111 -6.66 -13.19 10.65
C ILE A 111 -7.79 -14.23 10.61
N SER A 112 -8.55 -14.31 11.69
CA SER A 112 -9.68 -15.23 11.80
C SER A 112 -10.94 -14.69 11.10
N GLU A 113 -11.92 -15.58 10.87
CA GLU A 113 -13.25 -15.19 10.38
C GLU A 113 -13.92 -14.17 11.32
N ASP A 114 -13.74 -14.32 12.63
CA ASP A 114 -14.32 -13.41 13.63
C ASP A 114 -13.64 -12.04 13.60
N ASP A 115 -12.33 -11.97 13.37
CA ASP A 115 -11.63 -10.70 13.17
C ASP A 115 -12.20 -9.94 11.97
N VAL A 116 -12.39 -10.63 10.83
CA VAL A 116 -12.99 -10.03 9.61
C VAL A 116 -14.40 -9.54 9.88
N LYS A 117 -15.24 -10.34 10.55
CA LYS A 117 -16.61 -9.95 10.90
C LYS A 117 -16.65 -8.72 11.81
N SER A 118 -15.66 -8.56 12.69
CA SER A 118 -15.58 -7.46 13.65
C SER A 118 -15.16 -6.11 13.05
N MET A 119 -14.66 -6.09 11.81
CA MET A 119 -14.20 -4.85 11.16
C MET A 119 -15.35 -3.88 10.88
N ALA A 120 -15.02 -2.59 10.73
CA ALA A 120 -15.98 -1.56 10.39
C ALA A 120 -16.74 -1.88 9.08
N LYS A 121 -17.94 -1.31 8.93
CA LYS A 121 -18.66 -1.37 7.65
C LYS A 121 -17.80 -0.77 6.53
N ASN A 122 -17.83 -1.37 5.35
CA ASN A 122 -17.09 -0.89 4.18
C ASN A 122 -15.57 -0.79 4.46
N ALA A 123 -15.02 -1.79 5.16
CA ALA A 123 -13.59 -1.83 5.44
C ALA A 123 -12.77 -2.22 4.19
N VAL A 124 -11.46 -2.05 4.31
CA VAL A 124 -10.46 -2.39 3.29
C VAL A 124 -9.49 -3.38 3.91
N ILE A 125 -9.21 -4.47 3.21
CA ILE A 125 -8.19 -5.45 3.63
C ILE A 125 -7.17 -5.62 2.50
N PHE A 126 -5.90 -5.43 2.81
CA PHE A 126 -4.78 -5.71 1.91
C PHE A 126 -3.91 -6.81 2.53
N ALA A 127 -4.11 -8.06 2.12
CA ALA A 127 -3.40 -9.24 2.63
C ALA A 127 -2.29 -9.66 1.64
N CYS A 128 -1.09 -9.13 1.85
CA CYS A 128 -0.04 -9.09 0.84
C CYS A 128 0.97 -10.24 0.93
N SER A 129 0.88 -11.10 1.95
CA SER A 129 1.74 -12.29 2.05
C SER A 129 1.50 -13.25 0.88
N ASN A 130 2.58 -13.87 0.40
CA ASN A 130 2.58 -14.87 -0.67
C ASN A 130 3.26 -16.16 -0.19
N PRO A 131 2.87 -17.35 -0.71
CA PRO A 131 1.70 -17.57 -1.58
C PRO A 131 0.38 -17.51 -0.80
N ASP A 132 0.44 -17.79 0.50
CA ASP A 132 -0.72 -17.83 1.40
C ASP A 132 -0.84 -16.49 2.15
N PRO A 133 -1.97 -15.76 1.99
CA PRO A 133 -2.17 -14.45 2.60
C PRO A 133 -2.52 -14.54 4.09
N GLU A 134 -2.48 -13.40 4.78
CA GLU A 134 -2.89 -13.25 6.18
C GLU A 134 -4.35 -13.68 6.42
N VAL A 135 -5.20 -13.50 5.41
CA VAL A 135 -6.59 -13.97 5.36
C VAL A 135 -6.93 -14.44 3.96
N ASP A 136 -7.65 -15.55 3.84
CA ASP A 136 -8.10 -16.06 2.55
C ASP A 136 -9.12 -15.09 1.91
N PRO A 137 -8.90 -14.59 0.68
CA PRO A 137 -9.88 -13.76 0.00
C PRO A 137 -11.25 -14.39 -0.19
N ALA A 138 -11.33 -15.70 -0.42
CA ALA A 138 -12.62 -16.39 -0.57
C ALA A 138 -13.41 -16.42 0.76
N LEU A 139 -12.69 -16.47 1.89
CA LEU A 139 -13.30 -16.32 3.22
C LEU A 139 -13.90 -14.92 3.38
N VAL A 140 -13.12 -13.87 3.10
CA VAL A 140 -13.57 -12.48 3.26
C VAL A 140 -14.77 -12.17 2.38
N GLU A 141 -14.75 -12.56 1.11
CA GLU A 141 -15.86 -12.37 0.18
C GLU A 141 -17.14 -13.02 0.69
N ARG A 142 -17.04 -14.25 1.23
CA ARG A 142 -18.17 -14.99 1.78
C ARG A 142 -18.79 -14.31 3.01
N VAL A 143 -17.97 -13.82 3.95
CA VAL A 143 -18.46 -13.33 5.25
C VAL A 143 -18.70 -11.83 5.29
N ARG A 144 -18.01 -11.07 4.46
CA ARG A 144 -18.03 -9.60 4.39
C ARG A 144 -17.90 -9.13 2.93
N PRO A 145 -18.93 -9.35 2.10
CA PRO A 145 -18.91 -8.94 0.69
C PRO A 145 -18.87 -7.41 0.49
N ASP A 146 -18.99 -6.61 1.55
CA ASP A 146 -18.79 -5.16 1.51
C ASP A 146 -17.30 -4.75 1.53
N ILE A 147 -16.40 -5.61 2.03
CA ILE A 147 -14.98 -5.29 2.22
C ILE A 147 -14.23 -5.29 0.89
N ILE A 148 -13.54 -4.21 0.55
CA ILE A 148 -12.67 -4.19 -0.64
C ILE A 148 -11.35 -4.89 -0.30
N MET A 149 -10.95 -5.84 -1.15
CA MET A 149 -9.77 -6.68 -0.95
C MET A 149 -8.66 -6.36 -1.96
N GLY A 150 -7.42 -6.35 -1.46
CA GLY A 150 -6.18 -6.44 -2.23
C GLY A 150 -5.30 -7.58 -1.70
N THR A 151 -4.52 -8.23 -2.56
CA THR A 151 -3.67 -9.36 -2.14
C THR A 151 -2.43 -9.50 -3.00
N GLY A 152 -1.37 -10.16 -2.51
CA GLY A 152 -0.18 -10.48 -3.32
C GLY A 152 -0.44 -11.48 -4.46
N ARG A 153 -1.54 -12.25 -4.35
CA ARG A 153 -1.96 -13.27 -5.29
C ARG A 153 -2.39 -12.72 -6.64
N SER A 154 -1.89 -13.31 -7.73
CA SER A 154 -2.15 -12.87 -9.10
C SER A 154 -3.52 -13.25 -9.66
N ASP A 155 -4.18 -14.23 -9.05
CA ASP A 155 -5.50 -14.71 -9.45
C ASP A 155 -6.65 -13.82 -8.95
N TYR A 156 -6.35 -12.71 -8.26
CA TYR A 156 -7.33 -11.74 -7.78
C TYR A 156 -7.24 -10.39 -8.51
N PRO A 157 -8.35 -9.63 -8.62
CA PRO A 157 -8.39 -8.40 -9.41
C PRO A 157 -7.38 -7.34 -8.93
N ASN A 158 -7.27 -7.14 -7.62
CA ASN A 158 -6.37 -6.16 -7.00
C ASN A 158 -5.07 -6.82 -6.52
N GLN A 159 -4.27 -7.32 -7.46
CA GLN A 159 -2.96 -7.87 -7.16
C GLN A 159 -1.96 -6.78 -6.76
N ILE A 160 -1.44 -6.87 -5.53
CA ILE A 160 -0.34 -6.06 -5.03
C ILE A 160 0.98 -6.66 -5.50
N ASN A 161 1.61 -5.99 -6.46
CA ASN A 161 2.90 -6.41 -6.99
C ASN A 161 3.83 -5.20 -7.17
N ASN A 162 5.00 -5.26 -6.56
CA ASN A 162 6.01 -4.18 -6.61
C ASN A 162 6.58 -3.93 -8.02
N VAL A 163 6.35 -4.82 -8.99
CA VAL A 163 6.60 -4.59 -10.42
C VAL A 163 5.92 -3.33 -10.96
N LEU A 164 4.81 -2.92 -10.36
CA LEU A 164 4.12 -1.67 -10.70
C LEU A 164 4.94 -0.43 -10.33
N CYS A 165 5.97 -0.57 -9.50
CA CYS A 165 6.74 0.53 -8.96
C CYS A 165 8.20 0.54 -9.43
N PHE A 166 8.98 -0.50 -9.11
CA PHE A 166 10.44 -0.40 -9.17
C PHE A 166 11.01 -0.05 -10.55
N PRO A 167 10.52 -0.59 -11.70
CA PRO A 167 11.14 -0.30 -13.00
C PRO A 167 11.06 1.20 -13.31
N TYR A 168 9.91 1.79 -13.01
CA TYR A 168 9.58 3.17 -13.35
C TYR A 168 10.16 4.15 -12.34
N LEU A 169 10.20 3.77 -11.05
CA LEU A 169 10.86 4.53 -10.01
C LEU A 169 12.37 4.65 -10.31
N PHE A 170 13.02 3.54 -10.67
CA PHE A 170 14.44 3.58 -11.04
C PHE A 170 14.65 4.38 -12.31
N ARG A 171 13.79 4.23 -13.32
CA ARG A 171 13.90 5.03 -14.55
C ARG A 171 13.90 6.53 -14.25
N GLY A 172 12.92 7.04 -13.50
CA GLY A 172 12.86 8.45 -13.12
C GLY A 172 14.05 8.91 -12.28
N THR A 173 14.48 8.07 -11.33
CA THR A 173 15.64 8.33 -10.46
C THR A 173 16.95 8.44 -11.27
N LEU A 174 17.15 7.53 -12.22
CA LEU A 174 18.36 7.43 -13.04
C LEU A 174 18.43 8.54 -14.09
N ASP A 175 17.31 8.89 -14.71
CA ASP A 175 17.26 9.92 -15.75
C ASP A 175 17.69 11.31 -15.25
N VAL A 176 17.51 11.60 -13.95
CA VAL A 176 17.98 12.84 -13.31
C VAL A 176 19.21 12.64 -12.41
N ARG A 177 19.80 11.44 -12.44
CA ARG A 177 20.99 11.04 -11.67
C ARG A 177 20.87 11.35 -10.17
N ALA A 178 19.69 11.08 -9.60
CA ALA A 178 19.43 11.40 -8.20
C ALA A 178 20.46 10.74 -7.26
N THR A 179 20.80 11.44 -6.17
CA THR A 179 21.75 10.94 -5.16
C THR A 179 21.11 9.93 -4.20
N CYS A 180 19.80 9.98 -4.03
CA CYS A 180 19.03 9.08 -3.19
C CYS A 180 17.58 8.94 -3.69
N ILE A 181 16.81 8.07 -3.02
CA ILE A 181 15.35 7.97 -3.17
C ILE A 181 14.75 8.34 -1.82
N ASN A 182 14.21 9.56 -1.71
CA ASN A 182 13.62 10.10 -0.48
C ASN A 182 12.11 9.80 -0.38
N THR A 183 11.47 10.28 0.69
CA THR A 183 10.04 10.05 0.95
C THR A 183 9.16 10.73 -0.09
N GLU A 184 9.51 11.92 -0.53
CA GLU A 184 8.78 12.70 -1.52
C GLU A 184 8.73 11.99 -2.88
N MET A 185 9.83 11.36 -3.30
CA MET A 185 9.85 10.52 -4.49
C MET A 185 8.95 9.29 -4.37
N LYS A 186 8.90 8.64 -3.19
CA LYS A 186 8.00 7.50 -2.92
C LYS A 186 6.53 7.94 -2.94
N LEU A 187 6.21 9.09 -2.34
CA LEU A 187 4.88 9.70 -2.38
C LEU A 187 4.46 10.07 -3.81
N ALA A 188 5.39 10.59 -4.63
CA ALA A 188 5.13 10.92 -6.02
C ALA A 188 4.82 9.66 -6.85
N ALA A 189 5.61 8.59 -6.70
CA ALA A 189 5.34 7.30 -7.34
C ALA A 189 3.98 6.71 -6.92
N MET A 190 3.69 6.75 -5.62
CA MET A 190 2.42 6.27 -5.05
C MET A 190 1.23 7.04 -5.61
N ASN A 191 1.28 8.38 -5.61
CA ASN A 191 0.20 9.20 -6.17
C ASN A 191 0.03 8.96 -7.67
N ALA A 192 1.12 8.82 -8.43
CA ALA A 192 1.04 8.51 -9.85
C ALA A 192 0.34 7.17 -10.14
N LEU A 193 0.57 6.14 -9.32
CA LEU A 193 -0.17 4.86 -9.42
C LEU A 193 -1.65 5.03 -9.08
N LYS A 194 -1.92 5.71 -7.96
CA LYS A 194 -3.27 5.97 -7.46
C LYS A 194 -4.11 6.70 -8.52
N ASP A 195 -3.54 7.74 -9.13
CA ASP A 195 -4.25 8.57 -10.10
C ASP A 195 -4.36 7.87 -11.46
N LEU A 196 -3.35 7.10 -11.88
CA LEU A 196 -3.38 6.36 -13.15
C LEU A 196 -4.50 5.31 -13.21
N ALA A 197 -4.82 4.66 -12.08
CA ALA A 197 -5.95 3.72 -12.01
C ALA A 197 -7.31 4.38 -12.34
N LYS A 198 -7.42 5.71 -12.21
CA LYS A 198 -8.64 6.49 -12.48
C LYS A 198 -8.73 6.96 -13.94
N GLU A 199 -7.67 6.79 -14.72
CA GLU A 199 -7.64 7.16 -16.14
C GLU A 199 -8.19 6.04 -17.03
N PRO A 200 -8.81 6.37 -18.19
CA PRO A 200 -9.28 5.37 -19.16
C PRO A 200 -8.21 4.35 -19.53
N VAL A 201 -8.53 3.06 -19.37
CA VAL A 201 -7.57 1.97 -19.58
C VAL A 201 -7.41 1.67 -21.06
N PRO A 202 -6.17 1.58 -21.60
CA PRO A 202 -5.94 1.25 -23.00
C PRO A 202 -6.49 -0.15 -23.38
N PRO A 203 -7.05 -0.32 -24.59
CA PRO A 203 -7.60 -1.60 -25.04
C PRO A 203 -6.60 -2.76 -24.98
N GLU A 204 -5.31 -2.49 -25.23
CA GLU A 204 -4.25 -3.49 -25.16
C GLU A 204 -4.04 -4.04 -23.74
N VAL A 205 -4.25 -3.23 -22.70
CA VAL A 205 -4.15 -3.64 -21.29
C VAL A 205 -5.35 -4.51 -20.92
N VAL A 206 -6.56 -4.12 -21.35
CA VAL A 206 -7.79 -4.91 -21.16
C VAL A 206 -7.66 -6.28 -21.82
N LYS A 207 -7.18 -6.31 -23.07
CA LYS A 207 -6.92 -7.55 -23.81
C LYS A 207 -5.86 -8.42 -23.13
N ALA A 208 -4.76 -7.84 -22.65
CA ALA A 208 -3.70 -8.58 -21.96
C ALA A 208 -4.17 -9.15 -20.62
N ALA A 209 -5.07 -8.45 -19.92
CA ALA A 209 -5.68 -8.90 -18.67
C ALA A 209 -6.78 -9.96 -18.87
N GLN A 210 -7.18 -10.25 -20.12
CA GLN A 210 -8.21 -11.24 -20.46
C GLN A 210 -9.57 -10.99 -19.78
N VAL A 211 -9.97 -9.72 -19.70
CA VAL A 211 -11.26 -9.29 -19.16
C VAL A 211 -12.00 -8.39 -20.16
N ASP A 212 -13.30 -8.22 -19.98
CA ASP A 212 -14.12 -7.39 -20.89
C ASP A 212 -13.87 -5.88 -20.69
N LYS A 213 -13.59 -5.46 -19.46
CA LYS A 213 -13.43 -4.06 -19.08
C LYS A 213 -12.55 -3.91 -17.84
N LEU A 214 -11.78 -2.82 -17.80
CA LEU A 214 -11.11 -2.33 -16.61
C LEU A 214 -11.49 -0.87 -16.40
N GLU A 215 -12.06 -0.56 -15.25
CA GLU A 215 -12.39 0.82 -14.84
C GLU A 215 -12.20 0.95 -13.33
N TYR A 216 -11.83 2.15 -12.88
CA TYR A 216 -11.65 2.42 -11.46
C TYR A 216 -12.88 2.01 -10.65
N GLY A 217 -12.67 1.11 -9.70
CA GLY A 217 -13.73 0.51 -8.93
C GLY A 217 -13.22 -0.58 -8.01
N ARG A 218 -14.15 -1.35 -7.45
CA ARG A 218 -13.88 -2.38 -6.44
C ARG A 218 -12.84 -3.40 -6.89
N ASP A 219 -12.85 -3.75 -8.17
CA ASP A 219 -11.99 -4.79 -8.77
C ASP A 219 -10.80 -4.20 -9.56
N TYR A 220 -10.62 -2.88 -9.53
CA TYR A 220 -9.50 -2.20 -10.19
C TYR A 220 -9.13 -0.93 -9.42
N LEU A 221 -8.31 -1.13 -8.38
CA LEU A 221 -7.79 -0.06 -7.53
C LEU A 221 -6.42 0.45 -7.96
N ILE A 222 -5.67 -0.37 -8.69
CA ILE A 222 -4.30 -0.11 -9.13
C ILE A 222 -4.13 -0.61 -10.57
N PRO A 223 -3.26 0.03 -11.38
CA PRO A 223 -3.01 -0.39 -12.75
C PRO A 223 -2.52 -1.85 -12.84
N LYS A 224 -2.72 -2.49 -13.99
CA LYS A 224 -2.17 -3.84 -14.23
C LYS A 224 -0.67 -3.76 -14.53
N PRO A 225 0.10 -4.82 -14.22
CA PRO A 225 1.47 -4.94 -14.70
C PRO A 225 1.56 -4.74 -16.21
N MET A 226 2.65 -4.13 -16.67
CA MET A 226 2.90 -3.85 -18.10
C MET A 226 1.93 -2.86 -18.75
N ASP A 227 1.13 -2.13 -17.98
CA ASP A 227 0.40 -0.97 -18.50
C ASP A 227 1.41 0.07 -19.05
N PRO A 228 1.39 0.37 -20.36
CA PRO A 228 2.41 1.22 -21.00
C PRO A 228 2.42 2.65 -20.43
N ARG A 229 1.31 3.08 -19.81
CA ARG A 229 1.19 4.41 -19.19
C ARG A 229 2.07 4.54 -17.94
N LEU A 230 2.41 3.43 -17.27
CA LEU A 230 3.22 3.42 -16.05
C LEU A 230 4.58 4.10 -16.27
N LEU A 231 5.25 3.79 -17.39
CA LEU A 231 6.55 4.37 -17.72
C LEU A 231 6.50 5.89 -17.75
N LYS A 232 5.55 6.45 -18.50
CA LYS A 232 5.40 7.89 -18.63
C LYS A 232 5.04 8.53 -17.29
N LYS A 233 4.02 8.02 -16.61
CA LYS A 233 3.41 8.66 -15.43
C LYS A 233 4.30 8.57 -14.19
N LEU A 234 4.80 7.38 -13.86
CA LEU A 234 5.57 7.18 -12.63
C LEU A 234 6.99 7.74 -12.77
N SER A 235 7.69 7.48 -13.88
CA SER A 235 9.07 7.96 -14.04
C SER A 235 9.14 9.47 -14.05
N ARG A 236 8.17 10.14 -14.70
CA ARG A 236 8.03 11.60 -14.65
C ARG A 236 7.80 12.12 -13.24
N ALA A 237 6.81 11.59 -12.53
CA ALA A 237 6.51 12.03 -11.17
C ALA A 237 7.71 11.87 -10.22
N VAL A 238 8.46 10.78 -10.35
CA VAL A 238 9.67 10.53 -9.55
C VAL A 238 10.81 11.48 -9.90
N ALA A 239 11.05 11.72 -11.20
CA ALA A 239 12.07 12.67 -11.66
C ALA A 239 11.76 14.10 -11.19
N GLU A 240 10.51 14.53 -11.33
CA GLU A 240 10.03 15.84 -10.86
C GLU A 240 10.22 16.00 -9.35
N ALA A 241 9.88 14.97 -8.57
CA ALA A 241 10.09 14.97 -7.12
C ALA A 241 11.58 15.07 -6.76
N ALA A 242 12.45 14.30 -7.43
CA ALA A 242 13.88 14.32 -7.19
C ALA A 242 14.50 15.71 -7.46
N VAL A 243 14.07 16.39 -8.53
CA VAL A 243 14.48 17.76 -8.85
C VAL A 243 13.96 18.73 -7.78
N LYS A 244 12.67 18.65 -7.45
CA LYS A 244 12.03 19.53 -6.46
C LYS A 244 12.68 19.44 -5.08
N THR A 245 13.11 18.26 -4.65
CA THR A 245 13.78 18.08 -3.36
C THR A 245 15.29 18.28 -3.41
N GLY A 246 15.85 18.68 -4.56
CA GLY A 246 17.27 18.98 -4.70
C GLY A 246 18.21 17.77 -4.65
N VAL A 247 17.69 16.54 -4.85
CA VAL A 247 18.51 15.32 -4.87
C VAL A 247 18.93 14.92 -6.28
N ALA A 248 18.31 15.51 -7.32
CA ALA A 248 18.74 15.39 -8.70
C ALA A 248 20.10 16.08 -8.93
N ARG A 249 20.99 15.44 -9.72
CA ARG A 249 22.31 16.01 -10.07
C ARG A 249 22.31 16.74 -11.41
N ILE A 250 21.28 16.52 -12.23
CA ILE A 250 21.05 17.22 -13.49
C ILE A 250 19.58 17.67 -13.54
N PRO A 251 19.26 18.74 -14.28
CA PRO A 251 17.87 19.11 -14.50
C PRO A 251 17.12 17.99 -15.24
N MET A 252 15.79 18.05 -15.17
CA MET A 252 14.94 17.16 -15.96
C MET A 252 15.19 17.41 -17.47
N PRO A 253 15.29 16.36 -18.31
CA PRO A 253 15.43 16.54 -19.75
C PRO A 253 14.30 17.40 -20.33
N GLU A 254 14.63 18.19 -21.35
CA GLU A 254 13.62 18.89 -22.13
C GLU A 254 12.67 17.87 -22.78
N HIS A 255 11.36 18.14 -22.75
CA HIS A 255 10.32 17.23 -23.23
C HIS A 255 10.30 15.83 -22.58
N TYR A 256 10.76 15.72 -21.32
CA TYR A 256 10.82 14.43 -20.63
C TYR A 256 9.43 13.81 -20.48
N MET A 257 9.22 12.69 -21.19
CA MET A 257 7.99 11.89 -21.11
C MET A 257 6.74 12.78 -21.34
N GLU A 258 6.78 13.65 -22.37
CA GLU A 258 5.64 14.46 -22.85
C GLU A 258 4.69 13.71 -23.78
#